data_AF-A0A183GWJ4-F1
#
_entry.id   AF-A0A183GWJ4-F1
#
_cell.length_a   1.000
_cell.length_b   1.000
_cell.length_c   1.000
_cell.angle_alpha   90.00
_cell.angle_beta   90.00
_cell.angle_gamma   90.00
#
_symmetry.space_group_name_H-M   'P 1'
#
loop_
_entity.id
_entity.type
_entity.pdbx_description
1 polymer ?
#
loop_
_entity_poly.entity_id
_entity_poly.type
_entity_poly.pdbx_seq_one_letter_code
_entity_poly.pdbx_strand_id
1 'polypeptide(L)'
;IAWAKNHEFGCGVVNCNGTYNVVCNYTPGGSRLREVFYLQGEPCTMCPEEMTCDQTMGLCELLNGNTGAISAFLTISSLMLIKYLV
;
A
#
# COMPACT_ATOMS: atom_id res chain seq x y z
N ILE A 1 -5.68 -7.01 -2.12
CA ILE A 1 -6.29 -7.09 -3.47
C ILE A 1 -7.76 -6.69 -3.54
N ALA A 2 -8.65 -6.90 -2.56
CA ALA A 2 -9.98 -6.24 -2.58
C ALA A 2 -10.43 -5.78 -1.18
N TRP A 3 -9.46 -5.61 -0.28
CA TRP A 3 -9.74 -5.26 1.10
C TRP A 3 -9.78 -3.75 1.22
N ALA A 4 -10.94 -3.18 1.51
CA ALA A 4 -11.15 -1.73 1.52
C ALA A 4 -10.25 -0.98 2.53
N LYS A 5 -9.79 -1.66 3.58
CA LYS A 5 -8.85 -1.05 4.55
C LYS A 5 -7.41 -0.96 4.04
N ASN A 6 -7.03 -1.76 3.04
CA ASN A 6 -5.65 -1.79 2.54
C ASN A 6 -5.44 -0.61 1.61
N HIS A 7 -4.52 0.28 1.97
CA HIS A 7 -4.20 1.49 1.21
C HIS A 7 -2.73 1.52 0.75
N GLU A 8 -1.90 0.60 1.24
CA GLU A 8 -0.52 0.45 0.83
C GLU A 8 -0.27 -0.98 0.33
N PHE A 9 0.57 -1.11 -0.70
CA PHE A 9 1.08 -2.39 -1.14
C PHE A 9 2.48 -2.27 -1.74
N GLY A 10 3.27 -3.33 -1.61
CA GLY A 10 4.60 -3.42 -2.21
C GLY A 10 4.81 -4.80 -2.78
N CYS A 11 5.39 -4.88 -3.98
CA CYS A 11 5.63 -6.15 -4.66
C CYS A 11 7.13 -6.35 -4.94
N GLY A 12 7.58 -7.60 -4.86
CA GLY A 12 8.93 -8.03 -5.23
C GLY A 12 8.86 -9.19 -6.21
N VAL A 13 9.81 -9.24 -7.14
CA VAL A 13 9.95 -10.30 -8.13
C VAL A 13 11.33 -10.93 -8.00
N VAL A 14 11.38 -12.25 -7.85
CA VAL A 14 12.64 -13.01 -7.72
C VAL A 14 12.63 -14.20 -8.66
N ASN A 15 13.75 -14.44 -9.33
CA ASN A 15 13.97 -15.67 -10.11
C ASN A 15 14.58 -16.75 -9.21
N CYS A 16 13.85 -17.84 -9.03
CA CYS A 16 14.26 -19.05 -8.34
C CYS A 16 14.52 -20.14 -9.37
N ASN A 17 15.76 -20.23 -9.84
CA ASN A 17 16.25 -21.29 -10.75
C ASN A 17 15.37 -21.52 -11.99
N GLY A 18 15.03 -20.43 -12.69
CA GLY A 18 14.19 -20.45 -13.90
C GLY A 18 12.70 -20.19 -13.65
N THR A 19 12.26 -20.15 -12.39
CA THR A 19 10.88 -19.81 -12.01
C THR A 19 10.81 -18.42 -11.41
N TYR A 20 9.99 -17.53 -11.96
CA TYR A 20 9.74 -16.22 -11.36
C TYR A 20 8.68 -16.30 -10.27
N ASN A 21 9.03 -15.85 -9.07
CA ASN A 21 8.12 -15.69 -7.94
C ASN A 21 7.79 -14.22 -7.77
N VAL A 22 6.49 -13.90 -7.72
CA VAL A 22 5.98 -12.55 -7.48
C VAL A 22 5.28 -12.57 -6.13
N VAL A 23 5.74 -11.74 -5.20
CA VAL A 23 5.16 -11.61 -3.86
C VAL A 23 4.74 -10.17 -3.65
N CYS A 24 3.48 -9.96 -3.30
CA CYS A 24 2.95 -8.65 -2.92
C CYS A 24 2.50 -8.67 -1.45
N ASN A 25 2.93 -7.66 -0.70
CA ASN A 25 2.48 -7.42 0.65
C ASN A 25 1.51 -6.24 0.69
N TYR A 26 0.53 -6.26 1.58
CA TYR A 26 -0.51 -5.23 1.70
C TYR A 26 -0.60 -4.73 3.15
N THR A 27 -0.71 -3.41 3.32
CA THR A 27 -0.80 -2.75 4.61
C THR A 27 -2.01 -1.80 4.65
N PRO A 28 -2.75 -1.72 5.79
CA PRO A 28 -2.72 -2.66 6.91
C PRO A 28 -3.06 -4.09 6.44
N GLY A 29 -2.49 -5.09 7.11
CA GLY A 29 -2.78 -6.48 6.78
C GLY A 29 -4.28 -6.77 6.90
N GLY A 30 -4.84 -7.45 5.89
CA GLY A 30 -6.26 -7.82 5.83
C GLY A 30 -6.49 -9.32 5.93
N SER A 31 -7.64 -9.79 5.43
CA SER A 31 -7.99 -11.22 5.31
C SER A 31 -8.07 -11.97 6.65
N ARG A 32 -8.57 -11.30 7.69
CA ARG A 32 -8.88 -11.94 8.96
C ARG A 32 -10.17 -12.75 8.84
N LEU A 33 -10.21 -13.93 9.46
CA LEU A 33 -11.41 -14.76 9.52
C LEU A 33 -12.58 -13.95 10.09
N ARG A 34 -13.72 -14.00 9.40
CA ARG A 34 -14.98 -13.28 9.74
C ARG A 34 -14.99 -11.77 9.53
N GLU A 35 -13.95 -11.18 8.94
CA GLU A 35 -14.02 -9.79 8.46
C GLU A 35 -14.52 -9.75 7.00
N VAL A 36 -15.22 -8.68 6.63
CA VAL A 36 -15.70 -8.43 5.26
C VAL A 36 -14.65 -7.70 4.44
N PHE A 37 -14.58 -7.99 3.14
CA PHE A 37 -13.63 -7.37 2.22
C PHE A 37 -13.89 -5.87 2.03
N TYR A 38 -15.16 -5.51 1.85
CA TYR A 38 -15.63 -4.15 1.67
C TYR A 38 -17.10 -4.09 2.12
N LEU A 39 -17.57 -2.89 2.43
CA LEU A 39 -18.98 -2.65 2.71
C LEU A 39 -19.68 -2.32 1.39
N GLN A 40 -20.87 -2.87 1.19
CA GLN A 40 -21.68 -2.59 0.01
C GLN A 40 -22.41 -1.25 0.18
N GLY A 41 -22.37 -0.41 -0.86
CA GLY A 41 -23.03 0.89 -0.87
C GLY A 41 -22.56 1.75 -2.05
N GLU A 42 -23.02 2.99 -2.09
CA GLU A 42 -22.54 3.98 -3.05
C GLU A 42 -21.06 4.29 -2.79
N PRO A 43 -20.21 4.38 -3.83
CA PRO A 43 -18.81 4.72 -3.69
C PRO A 43 -18.61 5.99 -2.86
N CYS A 44 -17.53 6.04 -2.10
CA CYS A 44 -17.12 7.22 -1.32
C CYS A 44 -18.04 7.70 -0.20
N THR A 45 -19.13 6.98 0.10
CA THR A 45 -20.03 7.34 1.23
C THR A 45 -19.40 7.12 2.61
N MET A 46 -18.30 6.36 2.69
CA MET A 46 -17.62 6.01 3.94
C MET A 46 -16.09 6.19 3.84
N CYS A 47 -15.61 7.22 3.14
CA CYS A 47 -14.18 7.54 3.20
C CYS A 47 -13.78 8.05 4.61
N PRO A 48 -12.62 7.65 5.14
CA PRO A 48 -12.08 8.18 6.39
C PRO A 48 -11.85 9.70 6.33
N GLU A 49 -11.86 10.37 7.49
CA GLU A 49 -11.75 11.84 7.59
C GLU A 49 -10.49 12.42 6.92
N GLU A 50 -9.39 11.66 6.86
CA GLU A 50 -8.10 12.06 6.26
C GLU A 50 -7.95 11.65 4.78
N MET A 51 -9.03 11.18 4.15
CA MET A 51 -9.04 10.73 2.76
C MET A 51 -10.07 11.47 1.93
N THR A 52 -9.73 11.78 0.68
CA THR A 52 -10.65 12.33 -0.31
C THR A 52 -11.17 11.26 -1.24
N CYS A 53 -12.35 11.49 -1.80
CA CYS A 53 -12.89 10.63 -2.85
C CYS A 53 -12.36 11.05 -4.22
N ASP A 54 -11.72 10.12 -4.92
CA ASP A 54 -11.61 10.20 -6.37
C ASP A 54 -12.94 9.77 -6.99
N GLN A 55 -13.72 10.75 -7.43
CA GLN A 55 -15.04 10.54 -8.06
C GLN A 55 -14.95 9.81 -9.41
N THR A 56 -13.79 9.82 -10.06
CA THR A 56 -13.57 9.14 -11.34
C THR A 56 -13.35 7.64 -11.12
N MET A 57 -12.58 7.30 -10.08
CA MET A 57 -12.21 5.92 -9.76
C MET A 57 -13.14 5.27 -8.72
N GLY A 58 -13.91 6.06 -7.97
CA GLY A 58 -14.73 5.60 -6.85
C GLY A 58 -13.90 5.10 -5.66
N LEU A 59 -12.68 5.64 -5.47
CA LEU A 59 -11.72 5.23 -4.45
C LEU A 59 -11.45 6.35 -3.44
N CYS A 60 -11.11 5.97 -2.21
CA CYS A 60 -10.62 6.92 -1.21
C CYS A 60 -9.09 7.02 -1.31
N GLU A 61 -8.58 8.23 -1.50
CA GLU A 61 -7.15 8.54 -1.58
C GLU A 61 -6.73 9.42 -0.40
N LEU A 62 -5.47 9.29 0.05
CA LEU A 62 -4.95 10.16 1.10
C LEU A 62 -4.88 11.60 0.58
N LEU A 63 -5.29 12.56 1.43
CA LEU A 63 -5.02 13.97 1.19
C LEU A 63 -3.52 14.13 0.92
N ASN A 64 -3.18 14.72 -0.23
CA ASN A 64 -1.83 14.79 -0.79
C ASN A 64 -0.85 15.54 0.16
N GLY A 65 -0.39 14.86 1.21
CA GLY A 65 0.65 15.28 2.13
C GLY A 65 1.93 14.58 1.72
N ASN A 66 2.78 15.27 0.96
CA ASN A 66 4.10 14.84 0.51
C ASN A 66 5.09 14.65 1.69
N THR A 67 4.77 13.85 2.69
CA THR A 67 5.59 13.63 3.90
C THR A 67 5.99 12.16 4.11
N GLY A 68 5.31 11.20 3.49
CA GLY A 68 5.64 9.77 3.58
C GLY A 68 6.71 9.30 2.58
N ALA A 69 6.65 9.76 1.33
CA ALA A 69 7.60 9.33 0.29
C ALA A 69 9.01 9.87 0.53
N ILE A 70 9.14 11.13 0.99
CA ILE A 70 10.44 11.80 1.19
C ILE A 70 11.22 11.15 2.35
N SER A 71 10.54 10.70 3.42
CA SER A 71 11.20 10.02 4.55
C SER A 71 11.71 8.62 4.17
N ALA A 72 11.00 7.91 3.31
CA ALA A 72 11.44 6.63 2.75
C ALA A 72 12.66 6.81 1.82
N PHE A 73 12.68 7.82 0.95
CA PHE A 73 13.84 8.08 0.09
C PHE A 73 15.11 8.46 0.87
N LEU A 74 14.97 9.27 1.93
CA LEU A 74 16.09 9.66 2.78
C LEU A 74 16.64 8.47 3.60
N THR A 75 15.77 7.64 4.17
CA THR A 75 16.19 6.45 4.92
C THR A 75 16.79 5.35 4.04
N ILE A 76 16.24 5.11 2.84
CA ILE A 76 16.81 4.15 1.88
C ILE A 76 18.19 4.61 1.40
N SER A 77 18.39 5.90 1.16
CA SER A 77 19.70 6.46 0.78
C SER A 77 20.75 6.29 1.89
N SER A 78 20.38 6.53 3.14
CA SER A 78 21.27 6.29 4.30
C SER A 78 21.57 4.79 4.51
N LEU A 79 20.59 3.91 4.29
CA LEU A 79 20.77 2.45 4.39
C LEU A 79 21.63 1.87 3.26
N MET A 80 21.56 2.42 2.04
CA MET A 80 22.47 2.05 0.96
C MET A 80 23.91 2.43 1.29
N LEU A 81 24.16 3.65 1.78
CA LEU A 81 25.52 4.08 2.14
C LEU A 81 26.16 3.21 3.24
N ILE A 82 25.38 2.76 4.23
CA ILE A 82 25.89 1.88 5.29
C ILE A 82 26.25 0.48 4.75
N LYS A 83 25.49 -0.04 3.77
CA LYS A 83 25.83 -1.33 3.13
C LYS A 83 27.10 -1.30 2.28
N TYR A 84 27.55 -0.13 1.82
CA TYR A 84 28.79 0.01 1.04
C TYR A 84 30.02 0.30 1.91
N LEU A 85 29.87 0.44 3.22
CA LEU A 85 30.93 0.80 4.18
C LEU A 85 31.26 -0.31 5.20
N VAL A 86 30.71 -1.52 5.03
CA VAL A 86 31.05 -2.72 5.79
C VAL A 86 31.51 -3.83 4.84
#